data_AF-A0A0K0WT77-F1
#
_entry.id   AF-A0A0K0WT77-F1
#
_cell.length_a   1.000
_cell.length_b   1.000
_cell.length_c   1.000
_cell.angle_alpha   90.00
_cell.angle_beta   90.00
_cell.angle_gamma   90.00
#
_symmetry.space_group_name_H-M   'P 1'
#
loop_
_entity.id
_entity.type
_entity.pdbx_description
1 polymer ?
#
loop_
_entity_poly.entity_id
_entity_poly.type
_entity_poly.pdbx_seq_one_letter_code
_entity_poly.pdbx_strand_id
1 'polypeptide(L)'
;SLGCGNPTAVAEINEGETVLDLGSGGGIDVILSAKRVGETGFAYGLDMTDEMLALARHNAQDAGVRNAISLKGVIEEVPLPADSVDLVISNCVINLSVDKPAVLAEISRVLKPGGR
;
A
#
# COMPACT_ATOMS: atom_id res chain seq x y z
N SER A 1 5.98 10.05 8.48
CA SER A 1 6.49 9.29 7.31
C SER A 1 7.90 9.77 7.02
N LEU A 2 8.85 8.86 6.83
CA LEU A 2 10.23 9.16 6.42
C LEU A 2 10.42 9.00 4.90
N GLY A 3 9.32 9.04 4.13
CA GLY A 3 9.33 8.89 2.68
C GLY A 3 9.94 10.09 1.93
N CYS A 4 10.42 9.82 0.72
CA CYS A 4 11.09 10.80 -0.15
C CYS A 4 10.10 11.69 -0.94
N GLY A 5 8.82 11.29 -1.03
CA GLY A 5 7.77 12.00 -1.78
C GLY A 5 6.36 11.56 -1.35
N ASN A 6 5.32 11.93 -2.09
CA ASN A 6 3.97 11.39 -1.91
C ASN A 6 3.53 10.72 -3.23
N PRO A 7 3.66 9.40 -3.37
CA PRO A 7 3.34 8.71 -4.62
C PRO A 7 1.84 8.81 -4.97
N THR A 8 0.95 9.00 -4.00
CA THR A 8 -0.49 9.17 -4.27
C THR A 8 -0.80 10.51 -4.92
N ALA A 9 0.03 11.54 -4.68
CA ALA A 9 -0.16 12.86 -5.29
C ALA A 9 0.14 12.86 -6.80
N VAL A 10 0.90 11.87 -7.28
CA VAL A 10 1.27 11.71 -8.70
C VAL A 10 0.61 10.51 -9.37
N ALA A 11 0.01 9.60 -8.59
CA ALA A 11 -0.75 8.47 -9.12
C ALA A 11 -2.19 8.88 -9.48
N GLU A 12 -2.66 8.50 -10.67
CA GLU A 12 -4.04 8.71 -11.10
C GLU A 12 -4.99 7.72 -10.40
N ILE A 13 -5.18 7.83 -9.09
CA ILE A 13 -6.08 6.94 -8.33
C ILE A 13 -7.55 7.25 -8.67
N ASN A 14 -8.29 6.20 -9.03
CA ASN A 14 -9.71 6.26 -9.38
C ASN A 14 -10.61 5.70 -8.27
N GLU A 15 -11.87 6.13 -8.26
CA GLU A 15 -12.88 5.62 -7.34
C GLU A 15 -13.14 4.12 -7.57
N GLY A 16 -13.27 3.36 -6.49
CA GLY A 16 -13.46 1.90 -6.52
C GLY A 16 -12.19 1.08 -6.71
N GLU A 17 -11.03 1.70 -6.97
CA GLU A 17 -9.76 0.97 -7.12
C GLU A 17 -9.31 0.33 -5.79
N THR A 18 -8.55 -0.76 -5.92
CA THR A 18 -7.77 -1.37 -4.85
C THR A 18 -6.32 -0.95 -4.99
N VAL A 19 -5.78 -0.29 -3.97
CA VAL A 19 -4.40 0.21 -3.93
C VAL A 19 -3.58 -0.58 -2.91
N LEU A 20 -2.32 -0.89 -3.23
CA LEU A 20 -1.35 -1.47 -2.29
C LEU A 20 -0.16 -0.53 -2.12
N ASP A 21 0.15 -0.15 -0.88
CA ASP A 21 1.36 0.59 -0.51
C ASP A 21 2.41 -0.35 0.10
N LEU A 22 3.54 -0.48 -0.57
CA LEU A 22 4.66 -1.33 -0.14
C LEU A 22 5.59 -0.55 0.81
N GLY A 23 5.63 -1.02 2.07
CA GLY A 23 6.42 -0.38 3.12
C GLY A 23 5.71 0.84 3.69
N SER A 24 4.44 0.69 4.06
CA SER A 24 3.54 1.81 4.35
C SER A 24 3.88 2.59 5.62
N GLY A 25 4.72 2.04 6.51
CA GLY A 25 5.04 2.64 7.80
C GLY A 25 3.78 2.98 8.59
N GLY A 26 3.73 4.20 9.14
CA GLY A 26 2.55 4.72 9.85
C GLY A 26 1.31 5.01 8.99
N GLY A 27 1.29 4.62 7.71
CA GLY A 27 0.06 4.53 6.90
C GLY A 27 -0.45 5.84 6.28
N ILE A 28 0.36 6.90 6.19
CA ILE A 28 -0.09 8.19 5.62
C ILE A 28 -0.55 8.02 4.17
N ASP A 29 0.26 7.40 3.32
CA ASP A 29 -0.04 7.23 1.88
C ASP A 29 -1.23 6.26 1.68
N VAL A 30 -1.39 5.27 2.57
CA VAL A 30 -2.57 4.37 2.63
C VAL A 30 -3.85 5.15 2.95
N ILE A 31 -3.81 6.04 3.94
CA ILE A 31 -4.98 6.84 4.35
C ILE A 31 -5.38 7.80 3.23
N LEU A 32 -4.40 8.42 2.56
CA LEU A 32 -4.68 9.29 1.41
C LEU A 32 -5.28 8.51 0.24
N SER A 33 -4.73 7.32 -0.06
CA SER A 33 -5.28 6.42 -1.08
C SER A 33 -6.71 6.00 -0.73
N ALA A 34 -6.97 5.60 0.52
CA ALA A 34 -8.27 5.18 1.02
C ALA A 34 -9.35 6.26 0.84
N LYS A 35 -8.99 7.53 1.08
CA LYS A 35 -9.91 8.66 0.83
C LYS A 35 -10.17 8.86 -0.66
N ARG A 36 -9.16 8.62 -1.51
CA ARG A 36 -9.23 8.88 -2.95
C ARG A 36 -10.01 7.80 -3.73
N VAL A 37 -9.87 6.54 -3.33
CA VAL A 37 -10.64 5.42 -3.91
C VAL A 37 -12.11 5.42 -3.49
N GLY A 38 -12.51 6.24 -2.53
CA GLY A 38 -13.90 6.36 -2.10
C GLY A 38 -14.42 5.15 -1.32
N GLU A 39 -15.74 5.10 -1.10
CA GLU A 39 -16.37 4.10 -0.21
C GLU A 39 -16.38 2.68 -0.76
N THR A 40 -16.22 2.52 -2.08
CA THR A 40 -16.26 1.23 -2.79
C THR A 40 -14.88 0.63 -3.02
N GLY A 41 -13.81 1.42 -2.85
CA GLY A 41 -12.43 0.99 -3.00
C GLY A 41 -11.70 0.73 -1.69
N PHE A 42 -10.50 0.18 -1.78
CA PHE A 42 -9.67 -0.19 -0.63
C PHE A 42 -8.23 0.25 -0.81
N ALA A 43 -7.55 0.59 0.28
CA ALA A 43 -6.11 0.80 0.30
C ALA A 43 -5.46 -0.12 1.34
N TYR A 44 -4.54 -0.96 0.90
CA TYR A 44 -3.74 -1.84 1.73
C TYR A 44 -2.39 -1.21 2.02
N GLY A 45 -1.95 -1.24 3.27
CA GLY A 45 -0.59 -0.88 3.66
C GLY A 45 0.16 -2.09 4.16
N LEU A 46 1.28 -2.44 3.53
CA LEU A 46 2.13 -3.55 3.95
C LEU A 46 3.34 -3.03 4.72
N ASP A 47 3.54 -3.52 5.94
CA ASP A 47 4.75 -3.26 6.74
C ASP A 47 5.13 -4.49 7.56
N MET A 48 6.43 -4.65 7.84
CA MET A 48 6.95 -5.81 8.57
C MET A 48 6.89 -5.63 10.09
N THR A 49 6.84 -4.39 10.58
CA THR A 49 7.00 -4.08 12.01
C THR A 49 5.67 -3.90 12.72
N ASP A 50 5.49 -4.57 13.86
CA ASP A 50 4.27 -4.44 14.66
C ASP A 50 4.03 -3.01 15.16
N GLU A 51 5.11 -2.26 15.41
CA GLU A 51 5.05 -0.87 15.82
C GLU A 51 4.42 0.04 14.74
N MET A 52 4.89 -0.08 13.49
CA MET A 52 4.32 0.70 12.38
C MET A 52 2.88 0.29 12.08
N LEU A 53 2.56 -1.01 12.18
CA LEU A 53 1.19 -1.49 11.99
C LEU A 53 0.24 -0.97 13.08
N ALA A 54 0.68 -0.91 14.33
CA ALA A 54 -0.10 -0.32 15.41
C ALA A 54 -0.34 1.19 15.16
N LEU A 55 0.72 1.91 14.77
CA LEU A 55 0.64 3.33 14.43
C LEU A 55 -0.29 3.59 13.23
N ALA A 56 -0.20 2.78 12.17
CA ALA A 56 -1.05 2.89 10.99
C ALA A 56 -2.53 2.69 11.32
N ARG A 57 -2.86 1.70 12.15
CA ARG A 57 -4.24 1.47 12.61
C ARG A 57 -4.77 2.63 13.43
N HIS A 58 -3.96 3.17 14.34
CA HIS A 58 -4.32 4.36 15.12
C HIS A 58 -4.60 5.57 14.20
N ASN A 59 -3.69 5.86 13.27
CA ASN A 59 -3.85 6.98 12.33
C ASN A 59 -5.07 6.82 11.42
N ALA A 60 -5.38 5.60 10.98
CA ALA A 60 -6.57 5.33 10.17
C ALA A 60 -7.86 5.59 10.97
N GLN A 61 -7.89 5.20 12.26
CA GLN A 61 -9.00 5.49 13.17
C GLN A 61 -9.17 7.00 13.39
N ASP A 62 -8.09 7.72 13.71
CA ASP A 62 -8.11 9.17 13.89
C ASP A 62 -8.56 9.91 12.63
N ALA A 63 -8.18 9.41 11.45
CA ALA A 63 -8.59 9.95 10.16
C ALA A 63 -10.02 9.58 9.75
N GLY A 64 -10.70 8.72 10.51
CA GLY A 64 -12.07 8.27 10.25
C GLY A 64 -12.22 7.40 8.99
N VAL A 65 -11.13 6.79 8.49
CA VAL A 65 -11.15 5.94 7.29
C VAL A 65 -11.28 4.47 7.67
N ARG A 66 -12.19 3.75 7.02
CA ARG A 66 -12.49 2.33 7.31
C ARG A 66 -11.94 1.36 6.26
N ASN A 67 -11.57 1.89 5.10
CA ASN A 67 -11.07 1.15 3.95
C ASN A 67 -9.53 1.24 3.80
N ALA A 68 -8.83 1.71 4.82
CA ALA A 68 -7.37 1.61 4.96
C ALA A 68 -7.03 0.37 5.81
N ILE A 69 -6.37 -0.63 5.23
CA ILE A 69 -6.16 -1.95 5.84
C ILE A 69 -4.66 -2.23 5.98
N SER A 70 -4.20 -2.43 7.21
CA SER A 70 -2.79 -2.77 7.49
C SER A 70 -2.55 -4.28 7.42
N LEU A 71 -1.60 -4.69 6.58
CA LEU A 71 -1.12 -6.06 6.38
C LEU A 71 0.28 -6.22 6.96
N LYS A 72 0.52 -7.33 7.68
CA LYS A 72 1.85 -7.68 8.18
C LYS A 72 2.56 -8.58 7.18
N GLY A 73 3.79 -8.23 6.82
CA GLY A 73 4.61 -9.04 5.93
C GLY A 73 5.82 -8.29 5.40
N VAL A 74 6.52 -8.90 4.46
CA VAL A 74 7.66 -8.30 3.75
C VAL A 74 7.27 -8.05 2.30
N ILE A 75 7.92 -7.09 1.64
CA ILE A 75 7.54 -6.66 0.29
C ILE A 75 7.92 -7.69 -0.79
N GLU A 76 8.73 -8.69 -0.42
CA GLU A 76 9.09 -9.87 -1.20
C GLU A 76 8.05 -11.01 -1.12
N GLU A 77 7.06 -10.91 -0.22
CA GLU A 77 6.01 -11.92 -0.03
C GLU A 77 4.71 -11.24 0.41
N VAL A 78 3.97 -10.69 -0.56
CA VAL A 78 2.77 -9.89 -0.30
C VAL A 78 1.61 -10.83 0.05
N PRO A 79 0.95 -10.67 1.22
CA PRO A 79 -0.13 -11.55 1.67
C PRO A 79 -1.48 -11.21 1.00
N LEU A 80 -1.47 -11.06 -0.32
CA LEU A 80 -2.64 -10.81 -1.17
C LEU A 80 -2.68 -11.83 -2.32
N PRO A 81 -3.88 -12.19 -2.81
CA PRO A 81 -4.02 -13.05 -3.99
C PRO A 81 -3.38 -12.44 -5.25
N ALA A 82 -3.11 -13.28 -6.24
CA ALA A 82 -2.75 -12.78 -7.57
C ALA A 82 -3.92 -11.99 -8.20
N ASP A 83 -3.62 -11.08 -9.13
CA ASP A 83 -4.61 -10.29 -9.88
C ASP A 83 -5.66 -9.60 -8.98
N SER A 84 -5.25 -9.04 -7.84
CA SER A 84 -6.15 -8.51 -6.81
C SER A 84 -6.08 -6.99 -6.61
N VAL A 85 -5.03 -6.33 -7.13
CA VAL A 85 -4.76 -4.90 -6.91
C VAL A 85 -4.77 -4.15 -8.25
N ASP A 86 -5.34 -2.94 -8.27
CA ASP A 86 -5.37 -2.07 -9.46
C ASP A 86 -4.13 -1.15 -9.56
N LEU A 87 -3.60 -0.73 -8.41
CA LEU A 87 -2.43 0.15 -8.31
C LEU A 87 -1.49 -0.27 -7.17
N VAL A 88 -0.19 -0.40 -7.46
CA VAL A 88 0.85 -0.51 -6.43
C VAL A 88 1.61 0.81 -6.33
N ILE A 89 1.76 1.32 -5.10
CA ILE A 89 2.62 2.46 -4.77
C ILE A 89 3.72 2.01 -3.82
N SER A 90 4.85 2.72 -3.85
CA SER A 90 5.89 2.59 -2.85
C SER A 90 6.65 3.89 -2.72
N ASN A 91 7.12 4.18 -1.51
CA ASN A 91 7.85 5.38 -1.19
C ASN A 91 9.23 5.04 -0.65
N CYS A 92 10.21 4.90 -1.54
CA CYS A 92 11.62 4.62 -1.22
C CYS A 92 11.94 3.27 -0.54
N VAL A 93 10.97 2.39 -0.27
CA VAL A 93 11.22 1.12 0.45
C VAL A 93 11.82 0.03 -0.45
N ILE A 94 11.49 0.00 -1.74
CA ILE A 94 12.07 -0.96 -2.71
C ILE A 94 13.62 -0.86 -2.76
N ASN A 95 14.18 0.32 -2.52
CA ASN A 95 15.63 0.51 -2.50
C ASN A 95 16.31 -0.28 -1.38
N LEU A 96 15.60 -0.49 -0.27
CA LEU A 96 16.08 -1.19 0.92
C LEU A 96 15.95 -2.71 0.81
N SER A 97 15.16 -3.21 -0.16
CA SER A 97 15.07 -4.65 -0.41
C SER A 97 16.41 -5.22 -0.86
N VAL A 98 16.75 -6.38 -0.30
CA VAL A 98 17.92 -7.20 -0.69
C VAL A 98 17.63 -8.09 -1.89
N ASP A 99 16.35 -8.31 -2.23
CA ASP A 99 15.89 -9.13 -3.37
C ASP A 99 14.86 -8.36 -4.20
N LYS A 100 15.35 -7.38 -4.95
CA LYS A 100 14.53 -6.56 -5.85
C LYS A 100 13.80 -7.39 -6.92
N PRO A 101 14.40 -8.44 -7.52
CA PRO A 101 13.67 -9.35 -8.39
C PRO A 101 12.43 -9.98 -7.74
N ALA A 102 12.52 -10.44 -6.49
CA ALA A 102 11.37 -10.98 -5.77
C ALA A 102 10.28 -9.93 -5.56
N VAL A 103 10.65 -8.70 -5.16
CA VAL A 103 9.69 -7.59 -5.02
C VAL A 103 8.97 -7.29 -6.34
N LEU A 104 9.70 -7.20 -7.45
CA LEU A 104 9.10 -6.94 -8.76
C LEU A 104 8.20 -8.09 -9.22
N ALA A 105 8.55 -9.33 -8.91
CA ALA A 105 7.72 -10.50 -9.19
C ALA A 105 6.42 -10.46 -8.38
N GLU A 106 6.48 -10.10 -7.09
CA GLU A 106 5.29 -9.93 -6.26
C GLU A 106 4.40 -8.79 -6.72
N ILE A 107 4.96 -7.65 -7.09
CA ILE A 107 4.22 -6.53 -7.70
C ILE A 107 3.47 -7.03 -8.94
N SER A 108 4.18 -7.71 -9.85
CA SER A 108 3.56 -8.26 -11.05
C SER A 108 2.51 -9.32 -10.76
N ARG A 109 2.64 -10.10 -9.68
CA ARG A 109 1.69 -11.15 -9.31
C ARG A 109 0.40 -10.56 -8.77
N VAL A 110 0.47 -9.57 -7.90
CA VAL A 110 -0.72 -9.00 -7.23
C VAL A 110 -1.48 -8.02 -8.10
N LEU A 111 -0.83 -7.38 -9.07
CA LEU A 111 -1.48 -6.49 -10.02
C LEU A 111 -2.44 -7.27 -10.92
N LYS A 112 -3.66 -6.76 -11.07
CA LYS A 112 -4.62 -7.19 -12.09
C LYS A 112 -4.04 -6.95 -13.49
N PRO A 113 -4.55 -7.65 -14.53
CA PRO A 113 -4.26 -7.28 -15.91
C PRO A 113 -4.65 -5.81 -16.17
N GLY A 114 -3.68 -5.00 -16.59
CA GLY A 114 -3.85 -3.56 -16.79
C GLY A 114 -3.70 -2.70 -15.53
N GLY A 115 -3.43 -3.31 -14.37
CA GLY A 115 -2.99 -2.60 -13.18
C GLY A 115 -1.59 -1.98 -13.37
N ARG A 116 -1.24 -1.04 -12.48
CA ARG A 116 -0.04 -0.21 -12.62
C ARG A 116 0.76 -0.09 -11.33
#